data_AF-A0A7X7C3H6-F1
#
_entry.id   AF-A0A7X7C3H6-F1
#
_cell.length_a   1.000
_cell.length_b   1.000
_cell.length_c   1.000
_cell.angle_alpha   90.00
_cell.angle_beta   90.00
_cell.angle_gamma   90.00
#
_symmetry.space_group_name_H-M   'P 1'
#
loop_
_entity.id
_entity.type
_entity.pdbx_description
1 polymer ?
#
loop_
_entity_poly.entity_id
_entity_poly.type
_entity_poly.pdbx_seq_one_letter_code
_entity_poly.pdbx_strand_id
1 'polypeptide(L)'
;KWILSFTTLLSTVFIIVNIANPDIHNKVLMPALQSPWFSPHVIIYMLSYAILGAVTLVAIYYLVREKKLSNPSGIILMADNMVYAGTACITLGMLMGAIWAKEAWGHYWSWDPKETWAAITWLGYMVYIHYRLKKHSSPRTSMIILIISFILLQICWYGVNYLPSAQQSVHTYS
;
A
#
# COMPACT_ATOMS: atom_id res chain seq x y z
N LYS A 1 3.72 -38.11 -10.78
CA LYS A 1 3.03 -38.12 -12.10
C LYS A 1 2.18 -36.86 -12.33
N TRP A 2 1.47 -36.32 -11.33
CA TRP A 2 0.67 -35.10 -11.45
C TRP A 2 1.43 -33.81 -11.74
N ILE A 3 2.66 -33.68 -11.23
CA ILE A 3 3.49 -32.48 -11.43
C ILE A 3 3.76 -32.23 -12.91
N LEU A 4 4.01 -33.28 -13.70
CA LEU A 4 4.28 -33.16 -15.14
C LEU A 4 3.04 -32.70 -15.91
N SER A 5 1.85 -33.21 -15.58
CA SER A 5 0.60 -32.77 -16.21
C SER A 5 0.24 -31.33 -15.86
N PHE A 6 0.54 -30.89 -14.64
CA PHE A 6 0.31 -29.52 -14.20
C PHE A 6 1.28 -28.54 -14.89
N THR A 7 2.57 -28.89 -14.99
CA THR A 7 3.56 -28.02 -15.64
C THR A 7 3.36 -27.95 -17.15
N THR A 8 2.98 -29.05 -17.81
CA THR A 8 2.67 -29.01 -19.24
C THR A 8 1.42 -28.19 -19.53
N LEU A 9 0.36 -28.33 -18.72
CA LEU A 9 -0.85 -27.51 -18.85
C LEU A 9 -0.52 -26.02 -18.68
N LEU A 10 0.21 -25.67 -17.61
CA LEU A 10 0.59 -24.28 -17.33
C LEU A 10 1.47 -23.70 -18.45
N SER A 11 2.49 -24.44 -18.91
CA SER A 11 3.34 -24.05 -20.02
C SER A 11 2.56 -23.84 -21.31
N THR A 12 1.62 -24.74 -21.62
CA THR A 12 0.75 -24.63 -22.80
C THR A 12 -0.09 -23.36 -22.75
N VAL A 13 -0.68 -23.04 -21.59
CA VAL A 13 -1.46 -21.81 -21.40
C VAL A 13 -0.59 -20.57 -21.63
N PHE A 14 0.62 -20.52 -21.06
CA PHE A 14 1.53 -19.39 -21.26
C PHE A 14 1.96 -19.23 -22.73
N ILE A 15 2.20 -20.33 -23.44
CA ILE A 15 2.53 -20.31 -24.88
C ILE A 15 1.35 -19.76 -25.69
N ILE A 16 0.13 -20.22 -25.42
CA ILE A 16 -1.09 -19.74 -26.10
C ILE A 16 -1.28 -18.24 -25.86
N VAL A 17 -1.14 -17.79 -24.61
CA VAL A 17 -1.26 -16.37 -24.26
C VAL A 17 -0.18 -15.52 -24.96
N ASN A 18 1.05 -16.04 -25.06
CA ASN A 18 2.17 -15.36 -25.72
C ASN A 18 1.96 -15.23 -27.23
N ILE A 19 1.40 -16.26 -27.89
CA ILE A 19 1.06 -16.22 -29.31
C ILE A 19 -0.14 -15.31 -29.56
N ALA A 20 -1.14 -15.33 -28.68
CA ALA A 20 -2.36 -14.53 -28.81
C ALA A 20 -2.14 -13.03 -28.52
N ASN A 21 -1.12 -12.68 -27.73
CA ASN A 21 -0.75 -11.30 -27.43
C ASN A 21 0.77 -11.12 -27.59
N PRO A 22 1.30 -11.05 -28.81
CA PRO A 22 2.75 -10.90 -29.04
C PRO A 22 3.30 -9.57 -28.49
N ASP A 23 2.44 -8.59 -28.20
CA ASP A 23 2.80 -7.28 -27.66
C ASP A 23 3.15 -7.28 -26.16
N ILE A 24 2.96 -8.39 -25.42
CA ILE A 24 3.29 -8.43 -23.97
C ILE A 24 4.81 -8.25 -23.75
N HIS A 25 5.65 -8.64 -24.72
CA HIS A 25 7.11 -8.49 -24.67
C HIS A 25 7.64 -7.22 -25.36
N ASN A 26 6.81 -6.52 -26.13
CA ASN A 26 7.22 -5.35 -26.93
C ASN A 26 6.77 -4.01 -26.32
N LYS A 27 6.15 -4.02 -25.15
CA LYS A 27 6.07 -2.83 -24.32
C LYS A 27 7.48 -2.58 -23.79
N VAL A 28 8.23 -1.73 -24.49
CA VAL A 28 9.41 -1.07 -23.93
C VAL A 28 8.91 -0.48 -22.61
N LEU A 29 9.25 -1.15 -21.50
CA LEU A 29 8.93 -0.65 -20.17
C LEU A 29 9.40 0.79 -20.15
N MET A 30 8.50 1.73 -19.84
CA MET A 30 8.87 3.13 -19.80
C MET A 30 10.13 3.28 -18.95
N PRO A 31 11.10 4.12 -19.31
CA PRO A 31 12.43 4.14 -18.66
C PRO A 31 12.38 4.13 -17.12
N ALA A 32 11.33 4.72 -16.55
CA ALA A 32 11.00 4.67 -15.12
C ALA A 32 10.88 3.25 -14.52
N LEU A 33 10.30 2.27 -15.23
CA LEU A 33 10.12 0.88 -14.78
C LEU A 33 11.39 0.02 -14.88
N GLN A 34 12.45 0.50 -15.52
CA GLN A 34 13.73 -0.21 -15.66
C GLN A 34 14.72 0.10 -14.51
N SER A 35 14.43 1.08 -13.66
CA SER A 35 15.30 1.43 -12.54
C SER A 35 15.35 0.31 -11.49
N PRO A 36 16.54 -0.05 -10.96
CA PRO A 36 16.68 -1.01 -9.86
C PRO A 36 15.93 -0.62 -8.59
N TRP A 37 15.62 0.67 -8.40
CA TRP A 37 14.92 1.18 -7.22
C TRP A 37 13.41 0.98 -7.28
N PHE A 38 12.85 0.73 -8.46
CA PHE A 38 11.42 0.48 -8.64
C PHE A 38 10.96 -0.75 -7.86
N SER A 39 11.65 -1.89 -8.04
CA SER A 39 11.22 -3.17 -7.45
C SER A 39 11.27 -3.15 -5.91
N PRO A 40 12.36 -2.73 -5.25
CA PRO A 40 12.42 -2.61 -3.80
C PRO A 40 11.38 -1.62 -3.22
N HIS A 41 11.13 -0.50 -3.91
CA HIS A 41 10.10 0.47 -3.53
C HIS A 41 8.69 -0.16 -3.53
N VAL A 42 8.33 -0.87 -4.59
CA VAL A 42 7.00 -1.52 -4.68
C VAL A 42 6.85 -2.60 -3.62
N ILE A 43 7.88 -3.42 -3.39
CA ILE A 43 7.84 -4.51 -2.41
C ILE A 43 7.57 -3.97 -0.99
N ILE A 44 8.27 -2.91 -0.57
CA ILE A 44 8.09 -2.37 0.78
C ILE A 44 6.73 -1.70 0.97
N TYR A 45 6.17 -1.10 -0.09
CA TYR A 45 4.80 -0.59 -0.08
C TYR A 45 3.76 -1.70 0.05
N MET A 46 3.89 -2.78 -0.73
CA MET A 46 2.99 -3.93 -0.64
C MET A 46 3.02 -4.57 0.75
N LEU A 47 4.21 -4.69 1.35
CA LEU A 47 4.36 -5.17 2.71
C LEU A 47 3.64 -4.26 3.72
N SER A 48 3.83 -2.94 3.61
CA SER A 48 3.15 -1.99 4.49
C SER A 48 1.62 -2.09 4.37
N TYR A 49 1.11 -2.12 3.14
CA TYR A 49 -0.34 -2.17 2.89
C TYR A 49 -0.95 -3.47 3.45
N ALA A 50 -0.24 -4.59 3.36
CA ALA A 50 -0.67 -5.84 3.97
C ALA A 50 -0.76 -5.74 5.50
N ILE A 51 0.26 -5.16 6.15
CA ILE A 51 0.26 -4.95 7.61
C ILE A 51 -0.89 -4.02 8.02
N LEU A 52 -1.04 -2.88 7.35
CA LEU A 52 -2.05 -1.87 7.67
C LEU A 52 -3.48 -2.35 7.36
N GLY A 53 -3.65 -3.18 6.35
CA GLY A 53 -4.89 -3.91 6.08
C GLY A 53 -5.23 -4.88 7.22
N ALA A 54 -4.27 -5.67 7.68
CA ALA A 54 -4.46 -6.56 8.82
C ALA A 54 -4.81 -5.79 10.11
N VAL A 55 -4.14 -4.66 10.37
CA VAL A 55 -4.48 -3.77 11.50
C VAL A 55 -5.92 -3.28 11.41
N THR A 56 -6.38 -2.92 10.22
CA THR A 56 -7.76 -2.41 10.04
C THR A 56 -8.79 -3.49 10.36
N LEU A 57 -8.51 -4.75 9.99
CA LEU A 57 -9.37 -5.87 10.37
C LEU A 57 -9.40 -6.06 11.90
N VAL A 58 -8.24 -5.93 12.56
CA VAL A 58 -8.16 -5.97 14.04
C VAL A 58 -8.96 -4.82 14.67
N ALA A 59 -8.88 -3.61 14.10
CA ALA A 59 -9.62 -2.45 14.56
C ALA A 59 -11.15 -2.64 14.44
N ILE A 60 -11.62 -3.18 13.31
CA ILE A 60 -13.03 -3.53 13.10
C ILE A 60 -13.47 -4.60 14.10
N TYR A 61 -12.67 -5.66 14.26
CA TYR A 61 -12.94 -6.73 15.23
C TYR A 61 -13.07 -6.17 16.66
N TYR A 62 -12.16 -5.28 17.06
CA TYR A 62 -12.20 -4.62 18.35
C TYR A 62 -13.50 -3.83 18.55
N LEU A 63 -13.91 -3.03 17.56
CA LEU A 63 -15.14 -2.22 17.65
C LEU A 63 -16.42 -3.06 17.71
N VAL A 64 -16.48 -4.18 16.98
CA VAL A 64 -17.65 -5.07 16.96
C VAL A 64 -17.76 -5.89 18.26
N ARG A 65 -16.61 -6.27 18.84
CA ARG A 65 -16.56 -7.17 20.00
C ARG A 65 -16.16 -6.48 21.31
N GLU A 66 -16.13 -5.15 21.35
CA GLU A 66 -15.67 -4.32 22.49
C GLU A 66 -16.13 -4.86 23.85
N LYS A 67 -17.43 -5.14 24.01
CA LYS A 67 -18.03 -5.60 25.27
C LYS A 67 -17.77 -7.08 25.62
N LYS A 68 -17.31 -7.89 24.66
CA LYS A 68 -17.10 -9.34 24.80
C LYS A 68 -15.62 -9.73 24.87
N LEU A 69 -14.73 -8.75 24.82
CA LEU A 69 -13.29 -8.94 24.81
C LEU A 69 -12.76 -9.18 26.23
N SER A 70 -12.08 -10.31 26.44
CA SER A 70 -11.43 -10.62 27.72
C SER A 70 -10.17 -9.78 27.96
N ASN A 71 -9.44 -9.44 26.89
CA ASN A 71 -8.20 -8.67 26.96
C ASN A 71 -8.17 -7.55 25.89
N PRO A 72 -8.90 -6.44 26.09
CA PRO A 72 -8.94 -5.33 25.14
C PRO A 72 -7.58 -4.61 25.03
N SER A 73 -6.82 -4.49 26.12
CA SER A 73 -5.51 -3.81 26.12
C SER A 73 -4.47 -4.54 25.29
N GLY A 74 -4.44 -5.87 25.32
CA GLY A 74 -3.52 -6.67 24.50
C GLY A 74 -3.74 -6.50 23.00
N ILE A 75 -4.99 -6.42 22.55
CA ILE A 75 -5.33 -6.21 21.13
C ILE A 75 -4.93 -4.80 20.67
N ILE A 76 -5.14 -3.79 21.52
CA ILE A 76 -4.71 -2.43 21.21
C ILE A 76 -3.19 -2.36 21.10
N LEU A 77 -2.45 -2.98 22.01
CA LEU A 77 -0.98 -3.01 21.96
C LEU A 77 -0.47 -3.72 20.69
N MET A 78 -1.10 -4.83 20.31
CA MET A 78 -0.79 -5.52 19.06
C MET A 78 -1.04 -4.60 17.85
N ALA A 79 -2.18 -3.90 17.82
CA ALA A 79 -2.48 -2.93 16.76
C ALA A 79 -1.44 -1.80 16.73
N ASP A 80 -1.06 -1.23 17.87
CA ASP A 80 -0.04 -0.18 17.97
C ASP A 80 1.30 -0.64 17.36
N ASN A 81 1.78 -1.83 17.74
CA ASN A 81 3.03 -2.39 17.22
C ASN A 81 2.98 -2.62 15.70
N MET A 82 1.86 -3.14 15.19
CA MET A 82 1.68 -3.34 13.75
C MET A 82 1.59 -2.01 12.99
N VAL A 83 0.97 -0.97 13.59
CA VAL A 83 0.93 0.37 12.99
C VAL A 83 2.32 0.98 12.94
N TYR A 84 3.12 0.84 13.99
CA TYR A 84 4.51 1.32 13.98
C TYR A 84 5.33 0.64 12.87
N ALA A 85 5.20 -0.69 12.73
CA ALA A 85 5.86 -1.43 11.66
C ALA A 85 5.37 -0.98 10.26
N GLY A 86 4.05 -0.91 10.05
CA GLY A 86 3.48 -0.48 8.77
C GLY A 86 3.86 0.96 8.40
N THR A 87 3.82 1.88 9.36
CA THR A 87 4.18 3.29 9.15
C THR A 87 5.67 3.46 8.85
N ALA A 88 6.54 2.67 9.51
CA ALA A 88 7.96 2.63 9.18
C ALA A 88 8.18 2.14 7.74
N CYS A 89 7.49 1.08 7.32
CA CYS A 89 7.55 0.59 5.93
C CYS A 89 7.02 1.62 4.91
N ILE A 90 5.92 2.34 5.16
CA ILE A 90 5.47 3.43 4.27
C ILE A 90 6.53 4.52 4.19
N THR A 91 7.13 4.90 5.33
CA THR A 91 8.14 5.96 5.36
C THR A 91 9.35 5.58 4.52
N LEU A 92 9.85 4.35 4.66
CA LEU A 92 10.91 3.82 3.80
C LEU A 92 10.48 3.74 2.33
N GLY A 93 9.25 3.30 2.06
CA GLY A 93 8.68 3.27 0.72
C GLY A 93 8.65 4.64 0.07
N MET A 94 8.22 5.69 0.79
CA MET A 94 8.23 7.07 0.30
C MET A 94 9.65 7.56 0.00
N LEU A 95 10.63 7.28 0.86
CA LEU A 95 12.03 7.66 0.63
C LEU A 95 12.60 6.97 -0.62
N MET A 96 12.38 5.66 -0.76
CA MET A 96 12.82 4.91 -1.95
C MET A 96 12.07 5.37 -3.20
N GLY A 97 10.81 5.77 -3.05
CA GLY A 97 10.00 6.35 -4.13
C GLY A 97 10.54 7.68 -4.61
N ALA A 98 11.00 8.54 -3.69
CA ALA A 98 11.62 9.82 -4.05
C ALA A 98 12.95 9.63 -4.82
N ILE A 99 13.77 8.64 -4.42
CA ILE A 99 15.00 8.29 -5.16
C ILE A 99 14.65 7.79 -6.57
N TRP A 100 13.66 6.91 -6.67
CA TRP A 100 13.17 6.41 -7.94
C TRP A 100 12.59 7.54 -8.82
N ALA A 101 11.80 8.45 -8.27
CA ALA A 101 11.25 9.60 -8.98
C ALA A 101 12.35 10.52 -9.54
N LYS A 102 13.45 10.70 -8.79
CA LYS A 102 14.61 11.46 -9.24
C LYS A 102 15.27 10.83 -10.47
N GLU A 103 15.40 9.50 -10.50
CA GLU A 103 15.96 8.78 -11.65
C GLU A 103 15.00 8.74 -12.84
N ALA A 104 13.70 8.58 -12.58
CA ALA A 104 12.68 8.45 -13.62
C ALA A 104 12.33 9.78 -14.31
N TRP A 105 12.26 10.87 -13.54
CA TRP A 105 11.71 12.15 -14.01
C TRP A 105 12.57 13.38 -13.66
N GLY A 106 13.70 13.20 -12.97
CA GLY A 106 14.65 14.29 -12.69
C GLY A 106 14.36 15.11 -11.43
N HIS A 107 13.28 14.83 -10.71
CA HIS A 107 12.85 15.51 -9.48
C HIS A 107 12.35 14.50 -8.43
N TYR A 108 12.54 14.82 -7.13
CA TYR A 108 12.24 13.91 -6.01
C TYR A 108 10.75 13.81 -5.66
N TRP A 109 9.99 14.86 -5.96
CA TRP A 109 8.58 14.99 -5.63
C TRP A 109 7.96 16.06 -6.52
N SER A 110 6.79 15.77 -7.07
CA SER A 110 6.09 16.62 -8.04
C SER A 110 4.65 16.95 -7.63
N TRP A 111 4.24 16.60 -6.40
CA TRP A 111 2.87 16.82 -5.91
C TRP A 111 1.80 16.24 -6.83
N ASP A 112 2.15 15.15 -7.52
CA ASP A 112 1.21 14.39 -8.31
C ASP A 112 0.05 13.90 -7.40
N PRO A 113 -1.16 13.68 -7.91
CA PRO A 113 -2.24 13.11 -7.11
C PRO A 113 -1.80 11.85 -6.34
N LYS A 114 -1.03 10.93 -6.94
CA LYS A 114 -0.60 9.71 -6.23
C LYS A 114 0.36 10.03 -5.08
N GLU A 115 1.32 10.90 -5.31
CA GLU A 115 2.26 11.37 -4.29
C GLU A 115 1.54 12.10 -3.15
N THR A 116 0.62 12.99 -3.48
CA THR A 116 -0.18 13.76 -2.51
C THR A 116 -1.02 12.85 -1.63
N TRP A 117 -1.70 11.86 -2.22
CA TRP A 117 -2.50 10.89 -1.46
C TRP A 117 -1.64 9.94 -0.62
N ALA A 118 -0.42 9.62 -1.07
CA ALA A 118 0.54 8.86 -0.26
C ALA A 118 0.95 9.66 0.99
N ALA A 119 1.22 10.96 0.84
CA ALA A 119 1.52 11.85 1.96
C ALA A 119 0.33 12.01 2.92
N ILE A 120 -0.90 12.16 2.40
CA ILE A 120 -2.12 12.22 3.21
C ILE A 120 -2.31 10.93 4.02
N THR A 121 -2.09 9.77 3.40
CA THR A 121 -2.19 8.47 4.06
C THR A 121 -1.15 8.34 5.18
N TRP A 122 0.10 8.70 4.91
CA TRP A 122 1.16 8.72 5.91
C TRP A 122 0.82 9.64 7.09
N LEU A 123 0.30 10.84 6.82
CA LEU A 123 -0.17 11.76 7.86
C LEU A 123 -1.33 11.16 8.69
N GLY A 124 -2.26 10.45 8.07
CA GLY A 124 -3.35 9.76 8.76
C GLY A 124 -2.84 8.75 9.81
N TYR A 125 -1.82 7.96 9.47
CA TYR A 125 -1.19 7.06 10.43
C TYR A 125 -0.32 7.79 11.47
N MET A 126 0.33 8.88 11.11
CA MET A 126 1.02 9.74 12.09
C MET A 126 0.06 10.33 13.12
N VAL A 127 -1.14 10.76 12.71
CA VAL A 127 -2.20 11.25 13.62
C VAL A 127 -2.62 10.15 14.60
N TYR A 128 -2.75 8.91 14.14
CA TYR A 128 -3.02 7.78 15.03
C TYR A 128 -1.96 7.64 16.12
N ILE A 129 -0.67 7.64 15.73
CA ILE A 129 0.46 7.50 16.67
C ILE A 129 0.44 8.65 17.68
N HIS A 130 0.31 9.89 17.22
CA HIS A 130 0.25 11.07 18.10
C HIS A 130 -0.96 11.04 19.04
N TYR A 131 -2.10 10.53 18.58
CA TYR A 131 -3.28 10.37 19.42
C TYR A 131 -3.05 9.33 20.52
N ARG A 132 -2.38 8.21 20.23
CA ARG A 132 -2.06 7.14 21.20
C ARG A 132 -1.04 7.56 22.25
N LEU A 133 -0.13 8.49 21.93
CA LEU A 133 0.84 9.05 22.89
C LEU A 133 0.19 9.90 23.99
N LYS A 134 -1.06 10.37 23.80
CA LYS A 134 -1.77 11.14 24.83
C LYS A 134 -2.19 10.23 25.99
N LYS A 135 -1.97 10.71 27.23
CA LYS A 135 -2.27 10.01 28.50
C LYS A 135 -3.72 9.52 28.62
N HIS A 136 -4.67 10.23 28.00
CA HIS A 136 -6.10 9.88 27.98
C HIS A 136 -6.60 9.63 26.56
N SER A 137 -5.99 8.68 25.85
CA SER A 137 -6.48 8.25 24.53
C SER A 137 -7.63 7.26 24.68
N SER A 138 -8.77 7.54 24.01
CA SER A 138 -9.90 6.61 23.97
C SER A 138 -9.58 5.48 22.98
N PRO A 139 -9.62 4.20 23.40
CA PRO A 139 -9.38 3.06 22.51
C PRO A 139 -10.33 3.02 21.31
N ARG A 140 -11.59 3.39 21.52
CA ARG A 140 -12.60 3.41 20.46
C ARG A 140 -12.27 4.45 19.41
N THR A 141 -11.88 5.66 19.83
CA THR A 141 -11.50 6.73 18.92
C THR A 141 -10.25 6.37 18.14
N SER A 142 -9.25 5.74 18.77
CA SER A 142 -8.04 5.32 18.05
C SER A 142 -8.34 4.28 16.96
N MET A 143 -9.24 3.32 17.22
CA MET A 143 -9.63 2.34 16.20
C MET A 143 -10.41 2.96 15.03
N ILE A 144 -11.22 3.98 15.29
CA ILE A 144 -11.90 4.75 14.23
C ILE A 144 -10.89 5.50 13.37
N ILE A 145 -9.87 6.12 13.97
CA ILE A 145 -8.80 6.81 13.24
C ILE A 145 -8.09 5.82 12.30
N LEU A 146 -7.80 4.59 12.74
CA LEU A 146 -7.19 3.56 11.86
C LEU A 146 -8.04 3.22 10.65
N ILE A 147 -9.36 3.07 10.84
CA ILE A 147 -10.28 2.79 9.74
C ILE A 147 -10.29 3.94 8.74
N ILE A 148 -10.32 5.19 9.22
CA ILE A 148 -10.26 6.37 8.35
C ILE A 148 -8.93 6.41 7.59
N SER A 149 -7.80 6.19 8.26
CA SER A 149 -6.47 6.15 7.63
C SER A 149 -6.37 5.04 6.57
N PHE A 150 -7.03 3.90 6.78
CA PHE A 150 -7.10 2.84 5.77
C PHE A 150 -7.98 3.22 4.57
N ILE A 151 -9.08 3.94 4.77
CA ILE A 151 -9.88 4.48 3.66
C ILE A 151 -9.02 5.44 2.82
N LEU A 152 -8.24 6.32 3.45
CA LEU A 152 -7.28 7.19 2.75
C LEU A 152 -6.26 6.38 1.93
N LEU A 153 -5.75 5.28 2.50
CA LEU A 153 -4.86 4.35 1.79
C LEU A 153 -5.53 3.72 0.56
N GLN A 154 -6.79 3.30 0.66
CA GLN A 154 -7.54 2.75 -0.48
C GLN A 154 -7.78 3.79 -1.58
N ILE A 155 -8.03 5.05 -1.19
CA ILE A 155 -8.12 6.15 -2.14
C ILE A 155 -6.78 6.35 -2.85
N CYS A 156 -5.65 6.32 -2.13
CA CYS A 156 -4.32 6.41 -2.72
C CYS A 156 -4.04 5.29 -3.74
N TRP A 157 -4.42 4.05 -3.41
CA TRP A 157 -4.08 2.88 -4.23
C TRP A 157 -4.98 2.72 -5.45
N TYR A 158 -6.30 2.76 -5.25
CA TYR A 158 -7.29 2.59 -6.32
C TYR A 158 -7.94 3.90 -6.73
N GLY A 159 -8.34 4.72 -5.77
CA GLY A 159 -9.17 5.91 -5.96
C GLY A 159 -8.54 6.98 -6.85
N VAL A 160 -7.22 7.18 -6.76
CA VAL A 160 -6.52 8.20 -7.55
C VAL A 160 -6.75 7.98 -9.04
N ASN A 161 -6.77 6.74 -9.52
CA ASN A 161 -6.94 6.46 -10.95
C ASN A 161 -8.33 6.87 -11.50
N TYR A 162 -9.30 7.16 -10.63
CA TYR A 162 -10.65 7.62 -11.01
C TYR A 162 -10.86 9.13 -10.82
N LEU A 163 -9.87 9.84 -10.26
CA LEU A 163 -9.97 11.29 -10.08
C LEU A 163 -9.68 12.00 -11.41
N PRO A 164 -10.39 13.11 -11.73
CA PRO A 164 -10.12 13.91 -12.93
C PRO A 164 -8.66 14.42 -12.99
N SER A 165 -8.05 14.66 -11.82
CA SER A 165 -6.65 15.07 -11.71
C SER A 165 -5.65 13.97 -12.11
N ALA A 166 -6.06 12.69 -12.14
CA ALA A 166 -5.18 11.61 -12.59
C ALA A 166 -4.95 11.59 -14.10
N GLN A 167 -5.80 12.23 -14.90
CA GLN A 167 -5.56 12.39 -16.34
C GLN A 167 -4.35 13.30 -16.65
N GLN A 168 -3.88 14.06 -15.67
CA GLN A 168 -2.65 14.87 -15.75
C GLN A 168 -1.45 14.21 -15.07
N SER A 169 -1.61 12.97 -14.58
CA SER A 169 -0.59 12.30 -13.76
C SER A 169 0.51 11.65 -14.61
N VAL A 170 1.76 11.82 -14.17
CA VAL A 170 2.92 11.13 -14.77
C VAL A 170 2.91 9.61 -14.52
N HIS A 171 1.97 9.12 -13.70
CA HIS A 171 1.77 7.71 -13.37
C HIS A 171 0.57 7.06 -14.07
N THR A 172 -0.06 7.74 -15.04
CA THR A 172 -1.01 7.09 -15.95
C THR A 172 -0.29 6.74 -17.24
N TYR A 173 -0.03 5.45 -17.43
CA TYR A 173 0.57 4.91 -18.64
C TYR A 173 -0.55 4.43 -19.56
N SER A 174 -0.94 5.26 -20.51
CA SER A 174 -1.83 4.90 -21.63
C SER A 174 -1.11 3.99 -22.62
#